data_AF-A0A7C5XSE4-F1
#
_entry.id   AF-A0A7C5XSE4-F1
#
_cell.length_a   1.000
_cell.length_b   1.000
_cell.length_c   1.000
_cell.angle_alpha   90.00
_cell.angle_beta   90.00
_cell.angle_gamma   90.00
#
_symmetry.space_group_name_H-M   'P 1'
#
loop_
_entity.id
_entity.type
_entity.pdbx_description
1 polymer ?
#
loop_
_entity_poly.entity_id
_entity_poly.type
_entity_poly.pdbx_seq_one_letter_code
_entity_poly.pdbx_strand_id
1 'polypeptide(L)'
;MDVKLVVSAVLVFGVLAFILGQSMASEREAFDFTSCGGCVPAAYYLVPQRCIDCALEVGTNCVDCNTYYNIDMLRTMDVEFDTPLFWYPSSLVDKASVFVVGGKNVDLAVVNNKFNLAAALCRIADDARACGAFDAEITRASRCVEKYGISPDTIVLHYSTSETCSHCDRTMMTVVELEELGGYSTFWIDHENQSQMRILNECLSAFTTKDYVPEVICPRKGTSIVGRMPYVKDLRNFAESCRE
;
A
#
# COMPACT_ATOMS: atom_id res chain seq x y z
N MET A 1 24.45 22.96 -15.15
CA MET A 1 24.33 21.48 -15.24
C MET A 1 24.64 20.95 -13.85
N ASP A 2 23.58 20.63 -13.12
CA ASP A 2 23.61 20.35 -11.69
C ASP A 2 24.22 18.99 -11.36
N VAL A 3 25.39 19.04 -10.71
CA VAL A 3 26.13 17.89 -10.18
C VAL A 3 25.31 17.11 -9.13
N LYS A 4 24.28 17.72 -8.54
CA LYS A 4 23.36 17.07 -7.58
C LYS A 4 22.47 16.00 -8.22
N LEU A 5 22.09 16.15 -9.50
CA LEU A 5 21.21 15.19 -10.18
C LEU A 5 21.94 13.86 -10.49
N VAL A 6 23.25 13.94 -10.76
CA VAL A 6 24.08 12.78 -11.13
C VAL A 6 24.36 11.89 -9.91
N VAL A 7 24.49 12.48 -8.72
CA VAL A 7 24.76 11.73 -7.49
C VAL A 7 23.52 10.92 -7.05
N SER A 8 22.32 11.50 -7.14
CA SER A 8 21.07 10.77 -6.82
C SER A 8 20.81 9.60 -7.77
N ALA A 9 21.09 9.76 -9.07
CA ALA A 9 20.90 8.68 -10.05
C ALA A 9 21.87 7.50 -9.80
N VAL A 10 23.15 7.78 -9.53
CA VAL A 10 24.15 6.72 -9.27
C VAL A 10 23.84 5.95 -7.97
N LEU A 11 23.33 6.62 -6.94
CA LEU A 11 22.87 5.99 -5.70
C LEU A 11 21.64 5.09 -5.92
N VAL A 12 20.67 5.52 -6.72
CA VAL A 12 19.47 4.73 -7.04
C VAL A 12 19.84 3.47 -7.84
N PHE A 13 20.70 3.57 -8.85
CA PHE A 13 21.15 2.41 -9.62
C PHE A 13 22.00 1.44 -8.79
N GLY A 14 22.84 1.93 -7.88
CA GLY A 14 23.62 1.09 -6.97
C GLY A 14 22.75 0.34 -5.95
N VAL A 15 21.77 1.02 -5.35
CA VAL A 15 20.87 0.45 -4.33
C VAL A 15 19.87 -0.54 -4.96
N LEU A 16 19.30 -0.24 -6.13
CA LEU A 16 18.42 -1.19 -6.83
C LEU A 16 19.18 -2.43 -7.33
N ALA A 17 20.43 -2.30 -7.75
CA ALA A 17 21.27 -3.44 -8.11
C ALA A 17 21.65 -4.31 -6.90
N PHE A 18 21.85 -3.70 -5.71
CA PHE A 18 22.25 -4.40 -4.49
C PHE A 18 21.09 -5.18 -3.84
N ILE A 19 19.85 -4.67 -3.94
CA ILE A 19 18.67 -5.31 -3.33
C ILE A 19 18.15 -6.50 -4.15
N LEU A 20 18.30 -6.51 -5.48
CA LEU A 20 17.60 -7.45 -6.35
C LEU A 20 18.46 -8.52 -7.05
N GLY A 21 19.71 -8.73 -6.62
CA GLY A 21 20.27 -10.08 -6.56
C GLY A 21 21.70 -10.28 -7.05
N GLN A 22 22.51 -10.92 -6.21
CA GLN A 22 23.30 -12.10 -6.57
C GLN A 22 23.46 -13.00 -5.33
N SER A 23 23.20 -14.30 -5.49
CA SER A 23 23.79 -15.30 -4.58
C SER A 23 25.28 -15.33 -4.87
N MET A 24 26.10 -14.72 -4.03
CA MET A 24 27.51 -15.07 -3.91
C MET A 24 28.04 -14.60 -2.57
N ALA A 25 28.58 -15.55 -1.81
CA ALA A 25 29.25 -15.31 -0.56
C ALA A 25 30.55 -14.52 -0.81
N SER A 26 30.56 -13.23 -0.50
CA SER A 26 31.63 -12.54 0.23
C SER A 26 31.28 -11.05 0.31
N GLU A 27 31.44 -10.49 1.50
CA GLU A 27 31.41 -9.04 1.80
C GLU A 27 30.01 -8.38 1.77
N ARG A 28 29.26 -8.63 2.86
CA ARG A 28 28.22 -7.70 3.33
C ARG A 28 28.90 -6.44 3.86
N GLU A 29 29.22 -5.48 3.00
CA GLU A 29 29.34 -4.10 3.47
C GLU A 29 27.93 -3.58 3.70
N ALA A 30 27.57 -3.38 4.97
CA ALA A 30 26.36 -2.67 5.32
C ALA A 30 26.49 -1.25 4.77
N PHE A 31 25.68 -0.90 3.76
CA PHE A 31 25.66 0.45 3.23
C PHE A 31 25.12 1.39 4.31
N ASP A 32 26.01 2.20 4.86
CA ASP A 32 25.73 3.05 6.01
C ASP A 32 25.05 4.35 5.58
N PHE A 33 23.71 4.35 5.59
CA PHE A 33 22.89 5.54 5.38
C PHE A 33 23.06 6.60 6.48
N THR A 34 23.80 6.35 7.57
CA THR A 34 24.04 7.37 8.62
C THR A 34 24.98 8.49 8.17
N SER A 35 25.68 8.32 7.04
CA SER A 35 26.51 9.38 6.43
C SER A 35 25.69 10.47 5.70
N CYS A 36 24.40 10.23 5.46
CA CYS A 36 23.45 11.25 5.03
C CYS A 36 23.06 12.15 6.20
N GLY A 37 23.85 13.19 6.49
CA GLY A 37 23.41 14.28 7.35
C GLY A 37 22.18 14.98 6.76
N GLY A 38 20.98 14.48 7.07
CA GLY A 38 19.70 15.02 6.60
C GLY A 38 19.29 14.59 5.20
N CYS A 39 19.34 13.29 4.87
CA CYS A 39 18.71 12.82 3.63
C CYS A 39 17.19 13.05 3.72
N VAL A 40 16.74 14.09 3.00
CA VAL A 40 15.32 14.37 2.75
C VAL A 40 14.71 13.08 2.19
N PRO A 41 13.57 12.62 2.73
CA PRO A 41 12.91 11.44 2.20
C PRO A 41 12.69 11.62 0.70
N ALA A 42 13.04 10.59 -0.05
CA ALA A 42 12.87 10.57 -1.51
C ALA A 42 11.93 9.43 -1.86
N ALA A 43 10.94 9.73 -2.69
CA ALA A 43 10.02 8.74 -3.18
C ALA A 43 10.11 8.68 -4.71
N TYR A 44 10.20 7.47 -5.23
CA TYR A 44 10.28 7.21 -6.66
C TYR A 44 9.03 6.45 -7.06
N TYR A 45 8.14 7.10 -7.81
CA TYR A 45 6.98 6.47 -8.40
C TYR A 45 7.43 5.66 -9.62
N LEU A 46 7.61 4.36 -9.39
CA LEU A 46 8.02 3.40 -10.39
C LEU A 46 6.80 2.98 -11.22
N VAL A 47 6.90 3.13 -12.54
CA VAL A 47 5.89 2.65 -13.49
C VAL A 47 6.49 1.55 -14.38
N PRO A 48 5.68 0.57 -14.85
CA PRO A 48 6.18 -0.45 -15.75
C PRO A 48 6.81 0.15 -17.00
N GLN A 49 7.91 -0.43 -17.50
CA GLN A 49 8.64 0.10 -18.66
C GLN A 49 7.75 0.34 -19.89
N ARG A 50 6.73 -0.50 -20.09
CA ARG A 50 5.72 -0.35 -21.17
C ARG A 50 4.90 0.95 -21.10
N CYS A 51 4.96 1.66 -19.97
CA CYS A 51 4.24 2.89 -19.70
C CYS A 51 5.08 4.15 -19.96
N ILE A 52 6.27 4.03 -20.54
CA ILE A 52 7.18 5.16 -20.75
C ILE A 52 6.54 6.29 -21.58
N ASP A 53 5.76 5.92 -22.60
CA ASP A 53 5.09 6.87 -23.50
C ASP A 53 3.80 7.45 -22.89
N CYS A 54 3.35 6.90 -21.76
CA CYS A 54 2.10 7.30 -21.10
C CYS A 54 2.26 8.46 -20.11
N ALA A 55 3.50 8.91 -19.85
CA ALA A 55 3.81 9.96 -18.88
C ALA A 55 3.13 11.30 -19.17
N LEU A 56 2.84 11.56 -20.45
CA LEU A 56 2.35 12.85 -20.96
C LEU A 56 1.01 12.75 -21.70
N GLU A 57 0.48 11.53 -21.90
CA GLU A 57 -0.77 11.32 -22.64
C GLU A 57 -1.94 10.98 -21.72
N VAL A 58 -2.97 11.81 -21.74
CA VAL A 58 -4.27 11.51 -21.13
C VAL A 58 -5.15 10.86 -22.22
N GLY A 59 -5.18 9.53 -22.29
CA GLY A 59 -5.90 8.81 -23.36
C GLY A 59 -6.11 7.32 -23.08
N THR A 60 -7.01 6.68 -23.84
CA THR A 60 -7.48 5.30 -23.64
C THR A 60 -6.40 4.23 -23.75
N ASN A 61 -5.30 4.49 -24.46
CA ASN A 61 -4.19 3.54 -24.63
C ASN A 61 -3.27 3.46 -23.41
N CYS A 62 -3.39 4.42 -22.48
CA CYS A 62 -2.60 4.51 -21.27
C CYS A 62 -3.42 4.22 -20.01
N VAL A 63 -4.63 3.68 -20.15
CA VAL A 63 -5.52 3.40 -19.02
C VAL A 63 -4.86 2.48 -17.98
N ASP A 64 -4.11 1.47 -18.43
CA ASP A 64 -3.38 0.53 -17.56
C ASP A 64 -2.12 1.14 -16.92
N CYS A 65 -1.65 2.27 -17.45
CA CYS A 65 -0.42 2.96 -17.07
C CYS A 65 -0.67 4.20 -16.22
N ASN A 66 -1.81 4.84 -16.43
CA ASN A 66 -2.32 6.02 -15.72
C ASN A 66 -3.49 5.65 -14.79
N THR A 67 -3.67 4.36 -14.48
CA THR A 67 -4.82 3.86 -13.70
C THR A 67 -4.93 4.52 -12.33
N TYR A 68 -3.79 4.89 -11.75
CA TYR A 68 -3.72 5.43 -10.40
C TYR A 68 -3.21 6.86 -10.35
N TYR A 69 -2.08 7.16 -11.02
CA TYR A 69 -1.53 8.52 -11.09
C TYR A 69 -0.91 8.87 -12.43
N ASN A 70 -1.23 10.07 -12.91
CA ASN A 70 -0.47 10.75 -13.93
C ASN A 70 0.53 11.75 -13.29
N ILE A 71 1.39 12.37 -14.10
CA ILE A 71 2.44 13.27 -13.62
C ILE A 71 1.90 14.51 -12.88
N ASP A 72 0.72 15.01 -13.23
CA ASP A 72 0.13 16.20 -12.58
C ASP A 72 -0.45 15.86 -11.20
N MET A 73 -1.00 14.65 -11.05
CA MET A 73 -1.41 14.14 -9.74
C MET A 73 -0.19 13.94 -8.83
N LEU A 74 0.92 13.40 -9.36
CA LEU A 74 2.16 13.27 -8.60
C LEU A 74 2.71 14.63 -8.16
N ARG A 75 2.73 15.63 -9.05
CA ARG A 75 3.13 17.00 -8.68
C ARG A 75 2.25 17.62 -7.61
N THR A 76 0.94 17.32 -7.63
CA THR A 76 0.03 17.78 -6.58
C THR A 76 0.39 17.14 -5.24
N MET A 77 0.74 15.85 -5.25
CA MET A 77 1.18 15.11 -4.07
C MET A 77 2.54 15.54 -3.56
N ASP A 78 3.48 15.92 -4.45
CA ASP A 78 4.78 16.49 -4.08
C ASP A 78 4.61 17.70 -3.17
N VAL A 79 3.69 18.60 -3.55
CA VAL A 79 3.40 19.82 -2.80
C VAL A 79 2.66 19.51 -1.50
N GLU A 80 1.71 18.57 -1.56
CA GLU A 80 0.91 18.19 -0.39
C GLU A 80 1.75 17.54 0.71
N PHE A 81 2.58 16.55 0.34
CA PHE A 81 3.40 15.79 1.28
C PHE A 81 4.81 16.37 1.47
N ASP A 82 5.18 17.45 0.76
CA ASP A 82 6.52 18.06 0.83
C ASP A 82 7.67 17.08 0.53
N THR A 83 7.34 16.01 -0.19
CA THR A 83 8.27 14.92 -0.54
C THR A 83 8.31 14.82 -2.07
N PRO A 84 9.47 15.01 -2.71
CA PRO A 84 9.58 14.84 -4.15
C PRO A 84 9.24 13.40 -4.59
N LEU A 85 8.25 13.24 -5.47
CA LEU A 85 7.86 12.00 -6.13
C LEU A 85 8.39 11.98 -7.55
N PHE A 86 9.52 11.31 -7.74
CA PHE A 86 10.13 11.17 -9.05
C PHE A 86 9.43 10.07 -9.85
N TRP A 87 8.80 10.44 -10.96
CA TRP A 87 8.25 9.46 -11.91
C TRP A 87 9.39 8.76 -12.66
N TYR A 88 9.40 7.42 -12.66
CA TYR A 88 10.49 6.62 -13.23
C TYR A 88 10.00 5.32 -13.92
N PRO A 89 10.20 5.16 -15.23
CA PRO A 89 10.01 3.89 -15.94
C PRO A 89 10.98 2.82 -15.46
N SER A 90 10.47 1.64 -15.11
CA SER A 90 11.28 0.53 -14.65
C SER A 90 10.76 -0.80 -15.19
N SER A 91 11.68 -1.65 -15.64
CA SER A 91 11.39 -3.05 -15.97
C SER A 91 11.29 -3.94 -14.73
N LEU A 92 11.48 -3.40 -13.52
CA LEU A 92 11.48 -4.14 -12.27
C LEU A 92 10.10 -4.25 -11.63
N VAL A 93 9.13 -3.47 -12.11
CA VAL A 93 7.76 -3.49 -11.60
C VAL A 93 6.79 -3.77 -12.73
N ASP A 94 5.91 -4.74 -12.51
CA ASP A 94 4.82 -5.06 -13.46
C ASP A 94 3.57 -4.20 -13.21
N LYS A 95 3.55 -3.46 -12.10
CA LYS A 95 2.50 -2.54 -11.65
C LYS A 95 3.11 -1.28 -11.02
N ALA A 96 2.39 -0.17 -11.09
CA ALA A 96 2.83 1.07 -10.47
C ALA A 96 3.07 0.90 -8.96
N SER A 97 4.22 1.36 -8.49
CA SER A 97 4.69 1.19 -7.11
C SER A 97 5.48 2.43 -6.69
N VAL A 98 5.69 2.65 -5.40
CA VAL A 98 6.56 3.70 -4.90
C VAL A 98 7.69 3.09 -4.11
N PHE A 99 8.90 3.38 -4.55
CA PHE A 99 10.11 3.10 -3.81
C PHE A 99 10.42 4.28 -2.91
N VAL A 100 10.33 4.08 -1.59
CA VAL A 100 10.56 5.14 -0.60
C VAL A 100 11.90 4.89 0.08
N VAL A 101 12.70 5.95 0.15
CA VAL A 101 13.95 6.00 0.91
C VAL A 101 13.77 6.99 2.05
N GLY A 102 13.81 6.48 3.28
CA GLY A 102 13.50 7.24 4.48
C GLY A 102 14.50 6.99 5.59
N GLY A 103 15.47 7.89 5.77
CA GLY A 103 16.49 7.78 6.82
C GLY A 103 17.25 6.44 6.77
N LYS A 104 16.83 5.47 7.62
CA LYS A 104 17.40 4.11 7.71
C LYS A 104 16.60 3.03 7.00
N ASN A 105 15.38 3.34 6.54
CA ASN A 105 14.48 2.39 5.92
C ASN A 105 14.40 2.62 4.42
N VAL A 106 14.32 1.53 3.68
CA VAL A 106 14.11 1.52 2.23
C VAL A 106 13.11 0.41 1.95
N ASP A 107 12.02 0.75 1.27
CA ASP A 107 11.00 -0.25 0.94
C ASP A 107 10.25 0.11 -0.35
N LEU A 108 9.66 -0.91 -0.97
CA LEU A 108 8.82 -0.82 -2.15
C LEU A 108 7.36 -1.03 -1.74
N ALA A 109 6.57 0.04 -1.77
CA ALA A 109 5.14 -0.01 -1.47
C ALA A 109 4.31 -0.01 -2.76
N VAL A 110 3.21 -0.76 -2.77
CA VAL A 110 2.21 -0.66 -3.83
C VAL A 110 1.38 0.60 -3.59
N VAL A 111 1.32 1.48 -4.59
CA VAL A 111 0.65 2.78 -4.49
C VAL A 111 -0.39 2.90 -5.59
N ASN A 112 -1.58 2.42 -5.26
CA ASN A 112 -2.77 2.45 -6.13
C ASN A 112 -3.80 3.50 -5.70
N ASN A 113 -3.60 4.17 -4.56
CA ASN A 113 -4.45 5.27 -4.10
C ASN A 113 -3.65 6.20 -3.17
N LYS A 114 -4.23 7.36 -2.84
CA LYS A 114 -3.47 8.47 -2.21
C LYS A 114 -3.11 8.12 -0.79
N PHE A 115 -3.99 7.35 -0.17
CA PHE A 115 -3.82 6.84 1.16
C PHE A 115 -2.64 5.86 1.24
N ASN A 116 -2.47 4.95 0.28
CA ASN A 116 -1.34 4.02 0.26
C ASN A 116 0.01 4.74 0.05
N LEU A 117 0.01 5.85 -0.71
CA LEU A 117 1.18 6.73 -0.78
C LEU A 117 1.47 7.37 0.58
N ALA A 118 0.47 8.00 1.19
CA ALA A 118 0.62 8.64 2.49
C ALA A 118 1.07 7.64 3.57
N ALA A 119 0.54 6.42 3.53
CA ALA A 119 0.93 5.31 4.40
C ALA A 119 2.40 4.94 4.22
N ALA A 120 2.86 4.80 2.97
CA ALA A 120 4.24 4.46 2.65
C ALA A 120 5.21 5.55 3.11
N LEU A 121 4.91 6.81 2.78
CA LEU A 121 5.71 7.96 3.19
C LEU A 121 5.74 8.12 4.72
N CYS A 122 4.62 7.93 5.40
CA CYS A 122 4.57 7.97 6.85
C CYS A 122 5.42 6.85 7.47
N ARG A 123 5.22 5.59 7.05
CA ARG A 123 5.86 4.43 7.70
C ARG A 123 7.35 4.28 7.40
N ILE A 124 7.75 4.62 6.17
CA ILE A 124 9.12 4.39 5.70
C ILE A 124 9.96 5.63 5.92
N ALA A 125 9.39 6.81 5.62
CA ALA A 125 10.07 8.10 5.63
C ALA A 125 9.79 8.98 6.85
N ASP A 126 8.86 8.59 7.72
CA ASP A 126 8.43 9.39 8.88
C ASP A 126 8.02 10.82 8.46
N ASP A 127 7.42 10.94 7.27
CA ASP A 127 6.99 12.23 6.75
C ASP A 127 5.76 12.74 7.54
N ALA A 128 5.94 13.87 8.23
CA ALA A 128 4.94 14.40 9.15
C ALA A 128 3.61 14.77 8.47
N ARG A 129 3.64 15.26 7.22
CA ARG A 129 2.40 15.63 6.50
C ARG A 129 1.67 14.38 6.02
N ALA A 130 2.42 13.41 5.49
CA ALA A 130 1.89 12.12 5.10
C ALA A 130 1.30 11.36 6.31
N CYS A 131 1.98 11.37 7.46
CA CYS A 131 1.44 10.79 8.70
C CYS A 131 0.16 11.49 9.16
N GLY A 132 0.12 12.83 9.14
CA GLY A 132 -1.10 13.56 9.48
C GLY A 132 -2.28 13.23 8.57
N ALA A 133 -2.05 13.10 7.26
CA ALA A 133 -3.08 12.70 6.30
C ALA A 133 -3.54 11.25 6.49
N PHE A 134 -2.59 10.35 6.75
CA PHE A 134 -2.84 8.93 7.00
C PHE A 134 -3.67 8.73 8.29
N ASP A 135 -3.29 9.38 9.38
CA ASP A 135 -3.98 9.31 10.67
C ASP A 135 -5.39 9.93 10.61
N ALA A 136 -5.55 11.02 9.87
CA ALA A 136 -6.85 11.65 9.65
C ALA A 136 -7.81 10.68 8.93
N GLU A 137 -7.32 9.94 7.94
CA GLU A 137 -8.11 8.98 7.18
C GLU A 137 -8.45 7.73 8.02
N ILE A 138 -7.51 7.21 8.81
CA ILE A 138 -7.78 6.15 9.81
C ILE A 138 -8.85 6.60 10.80
N THR A 139 -8.74 7.82 11.32
CA THR A 139 -9.70 8.39 12.27
C THR A 139 -11.09 8.51 11.64
N ARG A 140 -11.16 8.98 10.38
CA ARG A 140 -12.40 9.07 9.62
C ARG A 140 -13.04 7.70 9.43
N ALA A 141 -12.27 6.72 8.98
CA ALA A 141 -12.74 5.37 8.71
C ALA A 141 -13.22 4.67 10.00
N SER A 142 -12.45 4.78 11.08
CA SER A 142 -12.80 4.22 12.41
C SER A 142 -14.13 4.79 12.92
N ARG A 143 -14.30 6.12 12.90
CA ARG A 143 -15.57 6.76 13.28
C ARG A 143 -16.72 6.41 12.33
N CYS A 144 -16.42 6.13 11.07
CA CYS A 144 -17.43 5.77 10.09
C CYS A 144 -17.99 4.37 10.37
N VAL A 145 -17.13 3.37 10.59
CA VAL A 145 -17.57 1.99 10.87
C VAL A 145 -18.32 1.89 12.20
N GLU A 146 -17.97 2.70 13.20
CA GLU A 146 -18.68 2.79 14.48
C GLU A 146 -20.16 3.19 14.32
N LYS A 147 -20.51 4.03 13.33
CA LYS A 147 -21.91 4.38 13.03
C LYS A 147 -22.77 3.17 12.67
N TYR A 148 -22.13 2.09 12.22
CA TYR A 148 -22.77 0.83 11.86
C TYR A 148 -22.66 -0.22 12.98
N GLY A 149 -22.19 0.17 14.17
CA GLY A 149 -22.02 -0.74 15.31
C GLY A 149 -20.80 -1.66 15.20
N ILE A 150 -19.87 -1.36 14.29
CA ILE A 150 -18.64 -2.13 14.09
C ILE A 150 -17.53 -1.46 14.90
N SER A 151 -16.89 -2.20 15.80
CA SER A 151 -15.71 -1.72 16.52
C SER A 151 -14.55 -1.47 15.55
N PRO A 152 -13.75 -0.39 15.71
CA PRO A 152 -12.54 -0.18 14.89
C PRO A 152 -11.52 -1.33 14.96
N ASP A 153 -11.53 -2.10 16.06
CA ASP A 153 -10.67 -3.28 16.29
C ASP A 153 -11.14 -4.53 15.55
N THR A 154 -12.31 -4.46 14.91
CA THR A 154 -12.87 -5.55 14.11
C THR A 154 -12.15 -5.63 12.77
N ILE A 155 -11.63 -6.81 12.43
CA ILE A 155 -11.17 -7.06 11.06
C ILE A 155 -12.38 -7.26 10.14
N VAL A 156 -12.33 -6.69 8.94
CA VAL A 156 -13.43 -6.75 7.97
C VAL A 156 -13.02 -7.68 6.83
N LEU A 157 -13.79 -8.74 6.59
CA LEU A 157 -13.65 -9.59 5.40
C LEU A 157 -14.56 -9.06 4.29
N HIS A 158 -13.98 -8.60 3.19
CA HIS A 158 -14.68 -8.39 1.93
C HIS A 158 -14.50 -9.63 1.04
N TYR A 159 -15.60 -10.27 0.66
CA TYR A 159 -15.59 -11.54 -0.08
C TYR A 159 -16.76 -11.58 -1.06
N SER A 160 -16.78 -12.54 -2.00
CA SER A 160 -17.94 -12.81 -2.85
C SER A 160 -18.44 -14.23 -2.58
N THR A 161 -19.77 -14.38 -2.51
CA THR A 161 -20.45 -15.70 -2.43
C THR A 161 -20.62 -16.37 -3.78
N SER A 162 -20.19 -15.74 -4.87
CA SER A 162 -20.20 -16.32 -6.21
C SER A 162 -19.36 -17.60 -6.26
N GLU A 163 -19.91 -18.67 -6.85
CA GLU A 163 -19.22 -19.96 -7.05
C GLU A 163 -17.91 -19.84 -7.84
N THR A 164 -17.68 -18.69 -8.49
CA THR A 164 -16.46 -18.40 -9.23
C THR A 164 -15.28 -17.97 -8.35
N CYS A 165 -15.52 -17.60 -7.07
CA CYS A 165 -14.46 -17.16 -6.16
C CYS A 165 -13.90 -18.29 -5.27
N SER A 166 -13.17 -19.25 -5.87
CA SER A 166 -12.53 -20.33 -5.10
C SER A 166 -11.54 -19.86 -4.01
N HIS A 167 -11.01 -18.63 -4.14
CA HIS A 167 -10.16 -18.01 -3.13
C HIS A 167 -10.94 -17.50 -1.92
N CYS A 168 -12.21 -17.12 -2.11
CA CYS A 168 -13.10 -16.64 -1.05
C CYS A 168 -13.43 -17.77 -0.07
N ASP A 169 -13.84 -18.94 -0.57
CA ASP A 169 -14.21 -20.10 0.26
C ASP A 169 -13.15 -20.43 1.30
N ARG A 170 -11.88 -20.49 0.87
CA ARG A 170 -10.80 -20.82 1.80
C ARG A 170 -10.57 -19.73 2.84
N THR A 171 -10.62 -18.47 2.44
CA THR A 171 -10.42 -17.36 3.37
C THR A 171 -11.57 -17.28 4.38
N MET A 172 -12.81 -17.50 3.95
CA MET A 172 -13.97 -17.58 4.83
C MET A 172 -13.81 -18.67 5.90
N MET A 173 -13.38 -19.89 5.52
CA MET A 173 -13.10 -20.95 6.50
C MET A 173 -12.03 -20.52 7.52
N THR A 174 -10.97 -19.86 7.06
CA THR A 174 -9.91 -19.36 7.94
C THR A 174 -10.41 -18.28 8.91
N VAL A 175 -11.33 -17.42 8.47
CA VAL A 175 -11.96 -16.39 9.33
C VAL A 175 -12.86 -17.04 10.38
N VAL A 176 -13.63 -18.06 10.02
CA VAL A 176 -14.40 -18.86 11.01
C VAL A 176 -13.47 -19.51 12.02
N GLU A 177 -12.36 -20.12 11.59
CA GLU A 177 -11.38 -20.71 12.50
C GLU A 177 -10.80 -19.66 13.46
N LEU A 178 -10.60 -18.41 13.01
CA LEU A 178 -10.17 -17.32 13.88
C LEU A 178 -11.23 -16.94 14.91
N GLU A 179 -12.50 -16.86 14.51
CA GLU A 179 -13.62 -16.58 15.41
C GLU A 179 -13.75 -17.66 16.50
N GLU A 180 -13.55 -18.93 16.14
CA GLU A 180 -13.60 -20.08 17.05
C GLU A 180 -12.48 -20.10 18.10
N LEU A 181 -11.31 -19.52 17.80
CA LEU A 181 -10.24 -19.33 18.79
C LEU A 181 -10.68 -18.38 19.93
N GLY A 182 -11.68 -17.54 19.66
CA GLY A 182 -12.20 -16.56 20.59
C GLY A 182 -11.31 -15.33 20.72
N GLY A 183 -11.91 -14.26 21.23
CA GLY A 183 -11.20 -13.02 21.51
C GLY A 183 -10.91 -12.16 20.29
N TYR A 184 -11.32 -12.53 19.07
CA TYR A 184 -11.24 -11.71 17.84
C TYR A 184 -12.64 -11.26 17.40
N SER A 185 -12.73 -10.04 16.86
CA SER A 185 -13.98 -9.50 16.29
C SER A 185 -13.82 -9.39 14.78
N THR A 186 -14.84 -9.86 14.06
CA THR A 186 -14.87 -9.97 12.60
C THR A 186 -16.17 -9.37 12.08
N PHE A 187 -16.12 -8.78 10.90
CA PHE A 187 -17.30 -8.31 10.18
C PHE A 187 -17.20 -8.69 8.71
N TRP A 188 -18.29 -9.18 8.14
CA TRP A 188 -18.29 -9.81 6.83
C TRP A 188 -19.10 -8.94 5.86
N ILE A 189 -18.48 -8.57 4.74
CA ILE A 189 -19.07 -7.81 3.64
C ILE A 189 -19.07 -8.69 2.40
N ASP A 190 -20.26 -9.15 2.00
CA ASP A 190 -20.47 -9.80 0.73
C ASP A 190 -20.49 -8.75 -0.39
N HIS A 191 -19.64 -8.96 -1.39
CA HIS A 191 -19.50 -8.15 -2.60
C HIS A 191 -20.83 -7.99 -3.32
N GLU A 192 -21.68 -9.01 -3.29
CA GLU A 192 -22.98 -8.96 -3.96
C GLU A 192 -24.06 -8.26 -3.12
N ASN A 193 -23.79 -7.99 -1.85
CA ASN A 193 -24.71 -7.32 -0.95
C ASN A 193 -24.51 -5.80 -0.96
N GLN A 194 -25.36 -5.11 -1.72
CA GLN A 194 -25.33 -3.64 -1.85
C GLN A 194 -25.42 -2.87 -0.53
N SER A 195 -26.10 -3.41 0.49
CA SER A 195 -26.20 -2.76 1.79
C SER A 195 -24.89 -2.82 2.58
N GLN A 196 -24.18 -3.95 2.50
CA GLN A 196 -22.88 -4.12 3.14
C GLN A 196 -21.78 -3.40 2.35
N MET A 197 -21.84 -3.46 1.02
CA MET A 197 -20.94 -2.70 0.15
C MET A 197 -21.03 -1.19 0.33
N ARG A 198 -22.16 -0.67 0.84
CA ARG A 198 -22.24 0.75 1.26
C ARG A 198 -21.23 1.07 2.36
N ILE A 199 -21.09 0.20 3.36
CA ILE A 199 -20.13 0.38 4.46
C ILE A 199 -18.71 0.37 3.92
N LEU A 200 -18.38 -0.58 3.04
CA LEU A 200 -17.06 -0.64 2.40
C LEU A 200 -16.76 0.66 1.63
N ASN A 201 -17.71 1.12 0.82
CA ASN A 201 -17.54 2.30 -0.02
C ASN A 201 -17.45 3.60 0.79
N GLU A 202 -18.29 3.76 1.80
CA GLU A 202 -18.36 4.97 2.61
C GLU A 202 -17.20 5.05 3.61
N CYS A 203 -16.91 3.93 4.28
CA CYS A 203 -15.99 3.93 5.42
C CYS A 203 -14.58 3.47 5.06
N LEU A 204 -14.43 2.48 4.18
CA LEU A 204 -13.17 1.76 4.01
C LEU A 204 -12.54 1.92 2.63
N SER A 205 -13.14 2.72 1.74
CA SER A 205 -12.71 2.86 0.33
C SER A 205 -11.27 3.28 0.13
N ALA A 206 -10.66 3.98 1.10
CA ALA A 206 -9.25 4.33 1.08
C ALA A 206 -8.31 3.12 1.31
N PHE A 207 -8.81 2.06 1.94
CA PHE A 207 -8.02 0.90 2.39
C PHE A 207 -8.27 -0.35 1.55
N THR A 208 -9.26 -0.30 0.65
CA THR A 208 -9.63 -1.43 -0.20
C THR A 208 -9.29 -1.15 -1.65
N THR A 209 -9.03 -2.22 -2.38
CA THR A 209 -8.93 -2.19 -3.83
C THR A 209 -10.28 -2.33 -4.54
N LYS A 210 -11.35 -2.68 -3.80
CA LYS A 210 -12.76 -2.90 -4.21
C LYS A 210 -13.01 -3.98 -5.26
N ASP A 211 -12.09 -4.13 -6.19
CA ASP A 211 -12.19 -5.01 -7.35
C ASP A 211 -11.57 -6.40 -7.10
N TYR A 212 -10.86 -6.57 -5.98
CA TYR A 212 -10.23 -7.84 -5.64
C TYR A 212 -10.82 -8.41 -4.36
N VAL A 213 -11.38 -9.62 -4.48
CA VAL A 213 -11.85 -10.44 -3.36
C VAL A 213 -11.14 -11.79 -3.37
N PRO A 214 -10.91 -12.42 -2.19
CA PRO A 214 -11.17 -11.87 -0.87
C PRO A 214 -10.14 -10.83 -0.44
N GLU A 215 -10.55 -9.90 0.41
CA GLU A 215 -9.69 -8.89 1.03
C GLU A 215 -10.04 -8.80 2.52
N VAL A 216 -9.03 -8.82 3.39
CA VAL A 216 -9.20 -8.62 4.83
C VAL A 216 -8.64 -7.26 5.20
N ILE A 217 -9.43 -6.43 5.88
CA ILE A 217 -9.17 -5.02 6.13
C ILE A 217 -9.14 -4.76 7.63
N CYS A 218 -8.20 -3.94 8.09
CA CYS A 218 -8.13 -3.42 9.44
C CYS A 218 -8.47 -1.92 9.43
N PRO A 219 -9.66 -1.49 9.91
CA PRO A 219 -10.05 -0.09 9.95
C PRO A 219 -9.11 0.76 10.82
N ARG A 220 -8.69 0.24 11.98
CA ARG A 220 -7.85 0.96 12.96
C ARG A 220 -6.41 1.22 12.50
N LYS A 221 -5.87 0.39 11.60
CA LYS A 221 -4.52 0.57 11.02
C LYS A 221 -4.54 1.08 9.58
N GLY A 222 -5.71 1.12 8.95
CA GLY A 222 -5.86 1.38 7.53
C GLY A 222 -4.97 0.46 6.69
N THR A 223 -5.01 -0.84 6.97
CA THR A 223 -4.26 -1.85 6.20
C THR A 223 -5.21 -2.89 5.65
N SER A 224 -4.82 -3.53 4.55
CA SER A 224 -5.51 -4.68 4.02
C SER A 224 -4.56 -5.75 3.50
N ILE A 225 -5.06 -6.98 3.43
CA ILE A 225 -4.43 -8.11 2.76
C ILE A 225 -5.39 -8.61 1.70
N VAL A 226 -4.94 -8.60 0.44
CA VAL A 226 -5.71 -9.09 -0.71
C VAL A 226 -5.29 -10.52 -1.05
N GLY A 227 -6.27 -11.35 -1.39
CA GLY A 227 -6.07 -12.68 -1.93
C GLY A 227 -6.24 -13.80 -0.91
N ARG A 228 -5.91 -15.02 -1.33
CA ARG A 228 -6.16 -16.23 -0.54
C ARG A 228 -5.33 -16.23 0.76
N MET A 229 -6.00 -16.40 1.90
CA MET A 229 -5.37 -16.57 3.21
C MET A 229 -5.64 -18.00 3.74
N PRO A 230 -4.78 -18.98 3.42
CA PRO A 230 -5.04 -20.38 3.72
C PRO A 230 -4.70 -20.81 5.15
N TYR A 231 -4.05 -19.96 5.95
CA TYR A 231 -3.57 -20.32 7.30
C TYR A 231 -4.10 -19.34 8.35
N VAL A 232 -4.74 -19.86 9.40
CA VAL A 232 -5.28 -19.05 10.52
C VAL A 232 -4.21 -18.24 11.23
N LYS A 233 -2.96 -18.73 11.24
CA LYS A 233 -1.83 -18.02 11.85
C LYS A 233 -1.62 -16.63 11.23
N ASP A 234 -1.73 -16.54 9.91
CA ASP A 234 -1.50 -15.28 9.19
C ASP A 234 -2.61 -14.28 9.50
N LEU A 235 -3.86 -14.77 9.53
CA LEU A 235 -5.02 -13.95 9.88
C LEU A 235 -4.99 -13.52 11.36
N ARG A 236 -4.52 -14.39 12.25
CA ARG A 236 -4.32 -14.05 13.67
C ARG A 236 -3.29 -12.94 13.83
N ASN A 237 -2.13 -13.06 13.18
CA ASN A 237 -1.09 -12.02 13.25
C ASN A 237 -1.62 -10.68 12.72
N PHE A 238 -2.40 -10.70 11.64
CA PHE A 238 -3.05 -9.50 11.11
C PHE A 238 -4.04 -8.92 12.13
N ALA A 239 -4.92 -9.73 12.71
CA ALA A 239 -5.89 -9.30 13.70
C ALA A 239 -5.23 -8.73 14.98
N GLU A 240 -4.12 -9.30 15.45
CA GLU A 240 -3.35 -8.75 16.56
C GLU A 240 -2.76 -7.39 16.21
N SER A 241 -2.09 -7.26 15.05
CA SER A 241 -1.54 -5.98 14.60
C SER A 241 -2.61 -4.89 14.42
N CYS A 242 -3.87 -5.28 14.21
CA CYS A 242 -4.98 -4.35 14.09
C CYS A 242 -5.34 -3.67 15.43
N ARG A 243 -5.00 -4.30 16.55
CA ARG A 243 -5.38 -3.87 17.91
C ARG A 243 -4.33 -3.00 18.60
N GLU A 244 -3.09 -3.08 18.14
CA GLU A 244 -1.96 -2.27 18.62
C GLU A 244 -2.20 -0.78 18.30
#